data_AF-A0AAW3QT43-F1
#
_entry.id   AF-A0AAW3QT43-F1
#
_cell.length_a   1.000
_cell.length_b   1.000
_cell.length_c   1.000
_cell.angle_alpha   90.00
_cell.angle_beta   90.00
_cell.angle_gamma   90.00
#
_symmetry.space_group_name_H-M   'P 1'
#
loop_
_entity.id
_entity.type
_entity.pdbx_description
1 polymer ?
#
loop_
_entity_poly.entity_id
_entity_poly.type
_entity_poly.pdbx_seq_one_letter_code
_entity_poly.pdbx_strand_id
1 'polypeptide(L)'
;MHLEQRTGPVPGLVYATVRQGMTTRTFPIEVRRTASGHYISRMPDNRWSIECLTVEAALLMHAAVLFPIEQELSPWLSNPKPAPSALSNAAGPIKSPIADGQGPVPAPQKTLKQKTDANS
;
A
#
# COMPACT_ATOMS: atom_id res chain seq x y z
N MET A 1 -10.03 1.01 8.31
CA MET A 1 -11.02 -0.03 8.66
C MET A 1 -11.00 -0.19 10.16
N HIS A 2 -12.16 -0.22 10.83
CA HIS A 2 -12.24 -0.34 12.28
C HIS A 2 -13.35 -1.31 12.69
N LEU A 3 -13.15 -1.95 13.83
CA LEU A 3 -14.13 -2.85 14.44
C LEU A 3 -15.12 -2.01 15.25
N GLU A 4 -16.41 -2.06 14.91
CA GLU A 4 -17.45 -1.33 15.64
C GLU A 4 -17.98 -2.16 16.82
N GLN A 5 -18.19 -3.45 16.58
CA GLN A 5 -18.74 -4.35 17.58
C GLN A 5 -18.15 -5.75 17.41
N ARG A 6 -17.92 -6.43 18.52
CA ARG A 6 -17.65 -7.87 18.56
C ARG A 6 -18.52 -8.54 19.60
N THR A 7 -19.08 -9.69 19.25
CA THR A 7 -19.90 -10.49 20.15
C THR A 7 -19.48 -11.95 20.05
N GLY A 8 -19.36 -12.63 21.18
CA GLY A 8 -19.00 -14.06 21.23
C GLY A 8 -17.72 -14.34 22.02
N PRO A 9 -17.49 -15.62 22.37
CA PRO A 9 -16.33 -16.04 23.14
C PRO A 9 -15.05 -16.04 22.30
N VAL A 10 -13.91 -15.78 22.96
CA VAL A 10 -12.57 -15.91 22.38
C VAL A 10 -11.73 -16.77 23.32
N PRO A 11 -11.19 -17.94 22.89
CA PRO A 11 -11.30 -18.53 21.55
C PRO A 11 -12.71 -19.08 21.26
N GLY A 12 -13.11 -19.06 19.99
CA GLY A 12 -14.42 -19.52 19.54
C GLY A 12 -14.97 -18.75 18.34
N LEU A 13 -16.28 -18.86 18.12
CA LEU A 13 -16.98 -18.14 17.06
C LEU A 13 -17.31 -16.71 17.52
N VAL A 14 -16.82 -15.72 16.77
CA VAL A 14 -17.01 -14.30 17.03
C VAL A 14 -17.81 -13.68 15.89
N TYR A 15 -18.87 -12.96 16.21
CA TYR A 15 -19.59 -12.10 15.29
C TYR A 15 -18.98 -10.71 15.36
N ALA A 16 -18.30 -10.31 14.29
CA ALA A 16 -17.62 -9.02 14.19
C ALA A 16 -18.35 -8.11 13.21
N THR A 17 -18.68 -6.90 13.66
CA THR A 17 -19.19 -5.81 12.83
C THR A 17 -18.04 -4.86 12.55
N VAL A 18 -17.61 -4.81 11.29
CA VAL A 18 -16.51 -3.97 10.85
C VAL A 18 -17.04 -2.90 9.91
N ARG A 19 -16.45 -1.70 9.98
CA ARG A 19 -16.74 -0.59 9.08
C ARG A 19 -15.49 -0.15 8.33
N GLN A 20 -15.67 0.11 7.03
CA GLN A 20 -14.68 0.72 6.16
C GLN A 20 -15.37 1.80 5.34
N GLY A 21 -15.06 3.07 5.64
CA GLY A 21 -15.72 4.21 5.01
C GLY A 21 -17.23 4.20 5.27
N MET A 22 -18.01 4.09 4.20
CA MET A 22 -19.48 4.00 4.24
C MET A 22 -20.01 2.57 4.33
N THR A 23 -19.17 1.56 4.11
CA THR A 23 -19.58 0.15 4.12
C THR A 23 -19.43 -0.43 5.52
N THR A 24 -20.50 -1.05 6.02
CA THR A 24 -20.50 -1.80 7.29
C THR A 24 -20.94 -3.22 7.03
N ARG A 25 -20.21 -4.20 7.57
CA ARG A 25 -20.54 -5.63 7.41
C ARG A 25 -20.36 -6.36 8.72
N THR A 26 -21.29 -7.27 8.99
CA THR A 26 -21.19 -8.23 10.10
C THR A 26 -20.93 -9.61 9.54
N PHE A 27 -19.92 -10.30 10.07
CA PHE A 27 -19.58 -11.67 9.65
C PHE A 27 -19.20 -12.54 10.85
N PRO A 28 -19.49 -13.85 10.77
CA PRO A 28 -19.00 -14.84 11.73
C PRO A 28 -17.55 -15.23 11.41
N ILE A 29 -16.69 -15.20 12.42
CA ILE A 29 -15.28 -15.59 12.31
C ILE A 29 -14.93 -16.51 13.46
N GLU A 30 -14.33 -17.66 13.16
CA GLU A 30 -13.70 -18.49 14.18
C GLU A 30 -12.32 -17.91 14.53
N VAL A 31 -12.11 -17.62 15.80
CA VAL A 31 -10.84 -17.11 16.35
C VAL A 31 -10.28 -18.12 17.32
N ARG A 32 -9.00 -18.44 17.18
CA ARG A 32 -8.28 -19.33 18.09
C ARG A 32 -7.09 -18.61 18.70
N ARG A 33 -6.67 -19.08 19.86
CA ARG A 33 -5.44 -18.64 20.52
C ARG A 33 -4.36 -19.69 20.30
N THR A 34 -3.20 -19.27 19.85
CA THR A 34 -2.05 -20.15 19.61
C THR A 34 -1.30 -20.42 20.91
N ALA A 35 -0.39 -21.41 20.90
CA ALA A 35 0.42 -21.74 22.06
C ALA A 35 1.33 -20.58 22.50
N SER A 36 1.71 -19.71 21.57
CA SER A 36 2.47 -18.48 21.82
C SER A 36 1.63 -17.37 22.47
N GLY A 37 0.32 -17.57 22.63
CA GLY A 37 -0.60 -16.61 23.23
C GLY A 37 -1.19 -15.60 22.25
N HIS A 38 -0.84 -15.67 20.96
CA HIS A 38 -1.37 -14.84 19.88
C HIS A 38 -2.72 -15.33 19.37
N TYR A 39 -3.37 -14.52 18.55
CA TYR A 39 -4.68 -14.78 17.97
C TYR A 39 -4.58 -15.05 16.48
N ILE A 40 -5.32 -16.05 16.02
CA ILE A 40 -5.49 -16.37 14.60
C ILE A 40 -6.97 -16.40 14.27
N SER A 41 -7.34 -15.89 13.11
CA SER A 41 -8.71 -15.93 12.59
C SER A 41 -8.81 -16.88 11.41
N ARG A 42 -10.00 -17.47 11.24
CA ARG A 42 -10.32 -18.31 10.10
C ARG A 42 -10.65 -17.42 8.90
N MET A 43 -9.89 -17.57 7.82
CA MET A 43 -10.07 -16.81 6.58
C MET A 43 -11.17 -17.43 5.70
N PRO A 44 -11.75 -16.68 4.74
CA PRO A 44 -12.80 -17.18 3.86
C PRO A 44 -12.40 -18.39 3.01
N ASP A 45 -11.10 -18.55 2.73
CA ASP A 45 -10.51 -19.68 2.00
C ASP A 45 -10.24 -20.90 2.90
N ASN A 46 -10.77 -20.92 4.13
CA ASN A 46 -10.56 -22.00 5.09
C ASN A 46 -9.07 -22.21 5.46
N ARG A 47 -8.27 -21.15 5.44
CA ARG A 47 -6.94 -21.13 6.06
C ARG A 47 -6.93 -20.28 7.33
N TRP A 48 -5.92 -20.47 8.18
CA TRP A 48 -5.71 -19.62 9.34
C TRP A 48 -4.92 -18.38 8.93
N SER A 49 -5.28 -17.22 9.50
CA SER A 49 -4.53 -15.99 9.33
C SER A 49 -3.13 -16.10 9.96
N ILE A 50 -2.28 -15.13 9.66
CA ILE A 50 -1.06 -14.90 10.44
C ILE A 50 -1.39 -14.65 11.92
N GLU A 51 -0.43 -14.98 12.79
CA GLU A 51 -0.54 -14.71 14.23
C GLU A 51 -0.60 -13.20 14.49
N CYS A 52 -1.64 -12.78 15.20
CA CYS A 52 -1.90 -11.40 15.57
C CYS A 52 -1.75 -11.22 17.09
N LEU A 53 -1.21 -10.07 17.50
CA LEU A 53 -1.08 -9.73 18.93
C LEU A 53 -2.44 -9.52 19.61
N THR A 54 -3.43 -9.04 18.88
CA THR A 54 -4.77 -8.75 19.40
C THR A 54 -5.84 -9.49 18.61
N VAL A 55 -6.96 -9.75 19.28
CA VAL A 55 -8.17 -10.33 18.66
C VAL A 55 -8.67 -9.43 17.54
N GLU A 56 -8.68 -8.12 17.77
CA GLU A 56 -9.18 -7.14 16.80
C GLU A 56 -8.37 -7.17 15.51
N ALA A 57 -7.04 -7.26 15.61
CA ALA A 57 -6.18 -7.40 14.44
C ALA A 57 -6.52 -8.68 13.66
N ALA A 58 -6.72 -9.81 14.35
CA ALA A 58 -7.13 -11.05 13.69
C ALA A 58 -8.49 -10.92 12.98
N LEU A 59 -9.47 -10.24 13.58
CA LEU A 59 -10.78 -10.00 12.95
C LEU A 59 -10.66 -9.07 11.73
N LEU A 60 -9.82 -8.04 11.82
CA LEU A 60 -9.56 -7.11 10.72
C LEU A 60 -8.83 -7.79 9.54
N MET A 61 -7.98 -8.79 9.80
CA MET A 61 -7.36 -9.58 8.73
C MET A 61 -8.42 -10.30 7.89
N HIS A 62 -9.40 -10.94 8.53
CA HIS A 62 -10.52 -11.56 7.82
C HIS A 62 -11.33 -10.51 7.05
N ALA A 63 -11.63 -9.39 7.69
CA ALA A 63 -12.39 -8.30 7.09
C ALA A 63 -11.70 -7.75 5.83
N ALA A 64 -10.38 -7.58 5.84
CA ALA A 64 -9.62 -7.05 4.71
C ALA A 64 -9.79 -7.85 3.42
N VAL A 65 -10.12 -9.15 3.51
CA VAL A 65 -10.42 -10.00 2.34
C VAL A 65 -11.87 -9.86 1.87
N LEU A 66 -12.79 -9.57 2.78
CA LEU A 66 -14.22 -9.45 2.47
C LEU A 66 -14.63 -8.07 1.95
N PHE A 67 -13.94 -7.02 2.38
CA PHE A 67 -14.25 -5.68 1.90
C PHE A 67 -13.65 -5.48 0.51
N PRO A 68 -14.45 -4.99 -0.46
CA PRO A 68 -13.94 -4.72 -1.79
C PRO A 68 -12.85 -3.67 -1.72
N ILE A 69 -11.74 -3.94 -2.39
CA ILE A 69 -10.81 -2.91 -2.81
C ILE A 69 -11.52 -2.21 -3.98
N GLU A 70 -12.06 -1.01 -3.80
CA GLU A 70 -12.92 -0.30 -4.77
C GLU A 70 -12.28 -0.02 -6.17
N GLN A 71 -11.17 -0.65 -6.51
CA GLN A 71 -10.46 -0.44 -7.78
C GLN A 71 -11.16 -1.08 -8.98
N GLU A 72 -11.85 -2.22 -8.83
CA GLU A 72 -12.33 -2.99 -9.99
C GLU A 72 -13.52 -2.37 -10.72
N LEU A 73 -14.27 -1.48 -10.06
CA LEU A 73 -15.47 -0.83 -10.62
C LEU A 73 -15.25 0.62 -11.06
N SER A 74 -14.01 1.11 -11.04
CA SER A 74 -13.67 2.50 -11.36
C SER A 74 -13.55 2.70 -12.88
N PRO A 75 -14.57 3.25 -13.58
CA PRO A 75 -14.55 3.34 -15.05
C PRO A 75 -13.49 4.32 -15.54
N TRP A 76 -13.10 5.29 -14.70
CA TRP A 76 -12.02 6.24 -14.93
C TRP A 76 -10.62 5.60 -14.91
N LEU A 77 -10.50 4.40 -14.33
CA LEU A 77 -9.26 3.62 -14.33
C LEU A 77 -9.16 2.68 -15.54
N SER A 78 -10.28 2.43 -16.22
CA SER A 78 -10.24 1.75 -17.52
C SER A 78 -9.41 2.62 -18.45
N ASN A 79 -8.39 2.04 -19.08
CA ASN A 79 -7.64 2.71 -20.13
C ASN A 79 -8.26 2.31 -21.49
N PRO A 80 -9.36 2.94 -21.95
CA PRO A 80 -10.01 2.57 -23.22
C PRO A 80 -9.11 2.83 -24.43
N LYS A 81 -8.04 3.62 -24.26
CA LYS A 81 -7.09 3.94 -25.33
C LYS A 81 -5.70 3.43 -24.97
N PRO A 82 -5.29 2.23 -25.45
CA PRO A 82 -3.91 1.80 -25.28
C PRO A 82 -2.98 2.90 -25.79
N ALA A 83 -1.90 3.15 -25.04
CA ALA A 83 -0.92 4.15 -25.42
C ALA A 83 -0.46 3.86 -26.87
N PRO A 84 -0.28 4.90 -27.72
CA PRO A 84 0.18 4.70 -29.08
C PRO A 84 1.46 3.85 -29.06
N SER A 85 1.42 2.69 -29.72
CA SER A 85 2.61 1.85 -29.86
C SER A 85 3.67 2.68 -30.56
N ALA A 86 4.86 2.82 -29.97
CA ALA A 86 5.99 3.57 -30.52
C ALA A 86 6.54 3.01 -31.86
N LEU A 87 5.84 2.07 -32.49
CA LEU A 87 6.29 1.31 -33.65
C LEU A 87 5.78 1.83 -35.00
N SER A 88 4.98 2.91 -35.05
CA SER A 88 4.45 3.41 -36.34
C SER A 88 5.00 4.75 -36.80
N ASN A 89 6.10 5.26 -36.23
CA ASN A 89 6.86 6.39 -36.78
C ASN A 89 8.36 6.23 -36.53
N ALA A 90 8.91 5.06 -36.89
CA ALA A 90 10.32 4.97 -37.27
C ALA A 90 10.47 5.43 -38.72
N ALA A 91 10.09 6.67 -39.01
CA ALA A 91 10.38 7.34 -40.26
C ALA A 91 11.14 8.63 -39.94
N GLY A 92 12.44 8.46 -39.72
CA GLY A 92 13.41 9.55 -39.63
C GLY A 92 14.29 9.47 -38.38
N PRO A 93 15.63 9.60 -38.50
CA PRO A 93 16.49 9.76 -37.34
C PRO A 93 16.13 11.09 -36.65
N ILE A 94 15.70 11.01 -35.39
CA ILE A 94 15.60 12.19 -34.53
C ILE A 94 17.01 12.77 -34.44
N LYS A 95 17.27 13.91 -35.08
CA LYS A 95 18.46 14.71 -34.79
C LYS A 95 18.37 15.12 -33.32
N SER A 96 19.23 14.54 -32.51
CA SER A 96 19.52 15.03 -31.16
C SER A 96 19.92 16.50 -31.24
N PRO A 97 19.28 17.44 -30.52
CA PRO A 97 19.73 18.82 -30.45
C PRO A 97 20.81 18.91 -29.37
N ILE A 98 21.92 18.19 -29.53
CA ILE A 98 23.09 18.31 -28.65
C ILE A 98 24.35 18.15 -29.50
N ALA A 99 24.88 19.28 -29.96
CA ALA A 99 26.23 19.58 -30.47
C ALA A 99 26.06 20.85 -31.36
N ASP A 100 26.61 22.02 -31.10
CA ASP A 100 27.85 22.38 -30.42
C ASP A 100 27.79 23.85 -29.97
N GLY A 101 28.51 24.17 -28.90
CA GLY A 101 29.04 25.52 -28.69
C GLY A 101 28.54 26.27 -27.46
N GLN A 102 29.12 25.98 -26.29
CA GLN A 102 29.76 26.99 -25.42
C GLN A 102 30.52 26.23 -24.32
N GLY A 103 31.77 26.61 -24.06
CA GLY A 103 32.75 25.92 -23.21
C GLY A 103 32.37 25.71 -21.73
N PRO A 104 33.28 25.15 -20.92
CA PRO A 104 32.99 24.69 -19.56
C PRO A 104 32.55 25.85 -18.67
N VAL A 105 31.26 25.88 -18.32
CA VAL A 105 30.73 26.75 -17.29
C VAL A 105 31.10 26.17 -15.91
N PRO A 106 31.80 26.93 -15.06
CA PRO A 106 32.27 26.44 -13.76
C PRO A 106 31.11 26.21 -12.79
N ALA A 107 31.24 25.15 -11.99
CA ALA A 107 30.28 24.75 -10.96
C ALA A 107 30.04 25.85 -9.91
N PRO A 108 28.81 25.99 -9.38
CA PRO A 108 28.50 26.99 -8.36
C PRO A 108 29.20 26.64 -7.03
N GLN A 109 30.14 27.49 -6.63
CA GLN A 109 30.78 27.43 -5.33
C GLN A 109 29.76 27.77 -4.23
N LYS A 110 29.52 26.83 -3.31
CA LYS A 110 28.86 27.11 -2.03
C LYS A 110 29.78 28.00 -1.20
N THR A 111 29.41 29.27 -1.04
CA THR A 111 30.03 30.21 -0.11
C THR A 111 29.73 29.77 1.33
N LEU A 112 30.58 28.92 1.91
CA LEU A 112 30.63 28.72 3.35
C LEU A 112 31.67 29.70 3.91
N LYS A 113 31.20 30.82 4.47
CA LYS A 113 32.02 31.69 5.32
C LYS A 113 32.44 30.87 6.54
N GLN A 114 33.73 30.59 6.68
CA GLN A 114 34.31 30.28 7.98
C GLN A 114 35.64 30.99 8.14
N LYS A 115 35.84 31.39 9.39
CA LYS A 115 36.50 32.59 9.86
C LYS A 115 37.65 32.11 10.75
N THR A 116 38.86 32.53 10.38
CA THR A 116 40.02 32.84 11.23
C THR A 116 40.74 31.71 12.00
N ASP A 117 42.05 31.97 12.11
CA ASP A 117 43.03 31.51 13.11
C ASP A 117 43.60 30.10 12.90
N ALA A 118 44.86 29.77 13.13
CA ALA A 118 46.15 30.39 13.45
C ALA A 118 47.10 29.19 13.72
N ASN A 119 48.40 29.44 13.93
CA ASN A 119 49.44 28.48 14.38
C ASN A 119 49.95 27.47 13.34
N SER A 120 51.26 27.21 13.21
CA SER A 120 52.47 27.60 13.94
C SER A 120 53.67 27.51 12.99
#